data_AF-A0A7G6XAS3-F1
#
_entry.id   AF-A0A7G6XAS3-F1
#
_cell.length_a   1.000
_cell.length_b   1.000
_cell.length_c   1.000
_cell.angle_alpha   90.00
_cell.angle_beta   90.00
_cell.angle_gamma   90.00
#
_symmetry.space_group_name_H-M   'P 1'
#
loop_
_entity.id
_entity.type
_entity.pdbx_description
1 polymer ?
#
loop_
_entity_poly.entity_id
_entity_poly.type
_entity_poly.pdbx_seq_one_letter_code
_entity_poly.pdbx_strand_id
1 'polypeptide(L)'
;MTDGQVTLRAWRPSDAAAVSEACQDEQIQRWTTVPSPYLREHAEGFVGELAPGAWTTRSGAGFAVVDPAGGGLLGACGLIGTRASPSARPSSAANS
;
A
#
# COMPACT_ATOMS: atom_id res chain seq x y z
N MET A 1 -11.22 9.81 5.48
CA MET A 1 -11.66 9.90 6.89
C MET A 1 -10.68 10.79 7.61
N THR A 2 -11.12 11.74 8.44
CA THR A 2 -10.23 12.55 9.28
C THR A 2 -10.70 12.48 10.73
N ASP A 3 -9.76 12.55 11.67
CA ASP A 3 -10.03 12.65 13.12
C ASP A 3 -9.75 14.06 13.68
N GLY A 4 -9.43 15.03 12.80
CA GLY A 4 -9.03 16.39 13.17
C GLY A 4 -7.52 16.58 13.37
N GLN A 5 -6.71 15.52 13.34
CA GLN A 5 -5.24 15.58 13.38
C GLN A 5 -4.61 14.99 12.13
N VAL A 6 -5.21 13.92 11.58
CA VAL A 6 -4.78 13.29 10.33
C VAL A 6 -5.96 13.03 9.41
N THR A 7 -5.69 12.93 8.13
CA THR A 7 -6.63 12.41 7.12
C THR A 7 -6.11 11.11 6.55
N LEU A 8 -6.92 10.06 6.63
CA LEU A 8 -6.72 8.80 5.92
C LEU A 8 -7.47 8.84 4.60
N ARG A 9 -6.74 8.60 3.50
CA ARG A 9 -7.29 8.52 2.15
C ARG A 9 -6.60 7.46 1.32
N ALA A 10 -7.24 7.05 0.23
CA ALA A 10 -6.56 6.24 -0.78
C ALA A 10 -5.32 6.98 -1.33
N TRP A 11 -4.33 6.19 -1.72
CA TRP A 11 -3.15 6.66 -2.43
C TRP A 11 -3.53 7.28 -3.77
N ARG A 12 -2.75 8.27 -4.19
CA ARG A 12 -2.90 8.98 -5.46
C ARG A 12 -1.56 8.94 -6.21
N PRO A 13 -1.57 8.98 -7.56
CA PRO A 13 -0.33 9.06 -8.34
C PRO A 13 0.58 10.24 -7.92
N SER A 14 -0.01 11.36 -7.49
CA SER A 14 0.71 12.53 -6.99
C SER A 14 1.54 12.28 -5.72
N ASP A 15 1.24 11.21 -4.97
CA ASP A 15 1.94 10.90 -3.72
C ASP A 15 3.31 10.25 -3.98
N ALA A 16 3.60 9.81 -5.21
CA ALA A 16 4.85 9.11 -5.54
C ALA A 16 6.11 9.91 -5.16
N ALA A 17 6.06 11.24 -5.23
CA ALA A 17 7.20 12.08 -4.83
C ALA A 17 7.49 11.98 -3.34
N ALA A 18 6.47 12.15 -2.52
CA ALA A 18 6.60 12.09 -1.07
C ALA A 18 6.94 10.67 -0.60
N VAL A 19 6.40 9.63 -1.24
CA VAL A 19 6.76 8.24 -0.94
C VAL A 19 8.23 7.98 -1.29
N SER A 20 8.69 8.41 -2.46
CA SER A 20 10.08 8.25 -2.89
C SER A 20 11.05 8.95 -1.94
N GLU A 21 10.70 10.15 -1.46
CA GLU A 21 11.47 10.91 -0.47
C GLU A 21 11.52 10.18 0.87
N ALA A 22 10.34 9.79 1.41
CA ALA A 22 10.26 9.09 2.69
C ALA A 22 11.08 7.79 2.68
N CYS A 23 10.98 6.99 1.62
CA CYS A 23 11.71 5.74 1.51
C CYS A 23 13.23 5.90 1.31
N GLN A 24 13.76 7.12 1.17
CA GLN A 24 15.21 7.35 1.28
C GLN A 24 15.71 7.27 2.74
N ASP A 25 14.81 7.31 3.73
CA ASP A 25 15.15 7.14 5.14
C ASP A 25 15.62 5.70 5.42
N GLU A 26 16.85 5.55 5.90
CA GLU A 26 17.44 4.27 6.27
C GLU A 26 16.63 3.50 7.31
N GLN A 27 15.95 4.19 8.23
CA GLN A 27 15.12 3.56 9.24
C GLN A 27 13.86 2.96 8.62
N ILE A 28 13.29 3.60 7.60
CA ILE A 28 12.17 3.02 6.83
C ILE A 28 12.65 1.78 6.09
N GLN A 29 13.79 1.85 5.39
CA GLN A 29 14.33 0.68 4.67
C GLN A 29 14.70 -0.47 5.60
N ARG A 30 15.19 -0.17 6.81
CA ARG A 30 15.60 -1.17 7.80
C ARG A 30 14.42 -1.93 8.40
N TRP A 31 13.30 -1.24 8.67
CA TRP A 31 12.18 -1.81 9.43
C TRP A 31 10.96 -2.17 8.58
N THR A 32 11.00 -1.89 7.27
CA THR A 32 9.92 -2.24 6.34
C THR A 32 10.43 -3.15 5.23
N THR A 33 9.53 -3.62 4.37
CA THR A 33 9.85 -4.51 3.24
C THR A 33 10.02 -3.76 1.92
N VAL A 34 10.29 -2.45 1.96
CA VAL A 34 10.52 -1.68 0.75
C VAL A 34 11.85 -2.11 0.10
N PRO A 35 11.97 -2.08 -1.24
CA PRO A 35 13.21 -2.45 -1.91
C PRO A 35 14.39 -1.54 -1.50
N SER A 36 15.60 -2.10 -1.50
CA SER A 36 16.85 -1.35 -1.32
C SER A 36 17.83 -1.68 -2.44
N PRO A 37 18.32 -0.68 -3.22
CA PRO A 37 18.00 0.74 -3.11
C PRO A 37 16.55 1.06 -3.52
N TYR A 38 15.96 2.07 -2.88
CA TYR A 38 14.59 2.49 -3.21
C TYR A 38 14.57 3.49 -4.36
N LEU A 39 14.14 3.02 -5.54
CA LEU A 39 14.04 3.82 -6.76
C LEU A 39 12.69 4.51 -6.90
N ARG A 40 12.66 5.58 -7.71
CA ARG A 40 11.46 6.35 -8.05
C ARG A 40 10.30 5.46 -8.54
N GLU A 41 10.62 4.53 -9.43
CA GLU A 41 9.66 3.58 -10.02
C GLU A 41 8.96 2.70 -8.98
N HIS A 42 9.61 2.41 -7.85
CA HIS A 42 8.98 1.67 -6.75
C HIS A 42 7.87 2.49 -6.08
N ALA A 43 8.05 3.82 -5.95
CA ALA A 43 7.01 4.69 -5.41
C ALA A 43 5.83 4.80 -6.37
N GLU A 44 6.10 4.94 -7.66
CA GLU A 44 5.09 5.03 -8.71
C GLU A 44 4.26 3.74 -8.80
N GLY A 45 4.92 2.58 -8.81
CA GLY A 45 4.26 1.28 -8.75
C GLY A 45 3.47 1.08 -7.44
N PHE A 46 3.99 1.57 -6.31
CA PHE A 46 3.28 1.48 -5.03
C PHE A 46 1.95 2.23 -5.06
N VAL A 47 1.95 3.51 -5.44
CA VAL A 47 0.74 4.36 -5.41
C VAL A 47 -0.21 4.11 -6.58
N GLY A 48 0.33 3.67 -7.72
CA GLY A 48 -0.43 3.46 -8.96
C GLY A 48 -1.01 2.06 -9.12
N GLU A 49 -0.31 1.03 -8.61
CA GLU A 49 -0.64 -0.36 -8.92
C GLU A 49 -0.84 -1.21 -7.65
N LEU A 50 0.17 -1.29 -6.78
CA LEU A 50 0.13 -2.19 -5.63
C LEU A 50 -0.96 -1.81 -4.63
N ALA A 51 -0.99 -0.54 -4.20
CA ALA A 51 -1.97 -0.13 -3.20
C ALA A 51 -3.41 -0.17 -3.76
N PRO A 52 -3.72 0.37 -4.95
CA PRO A 52 -5.05 0.21 -5.56
C PRO A 52 -5.41 -1.25 -5.86
N GLY A 53 -4.44 -2.06 -6.27
CA GLY A 53 -4.62 -3.48 -6.55
C GLY A 53 -5.08 -4.26 -5.32
N ALA A 54 -4.49 -3.99 -4.15
CA ALA A 54 -4.88 -4.62 -2.89
C ALA A 54 -6.36 -4.32 -2.52
N TRP A 55 -6.81 -3.10 -2.79
CA TRP A 55 -8.22 -2.72 -2.63
C TRP A 55 -9.13 -3.50 -3.58
N THR A 56 -8.78 -3.56 -4.86
CA THR A 56 -9.56 -4.26 -5.89
C THR A 56 -9.69 -5.75 -5.61
N THR A 57 -8.62 -6.41 -5.19
CA THR A 57 -8.61 -7.85 -4.89
C THR A 57 -9.16 -8.17 -3.50
N ARG A 58 -9.45 -7.14 -2.68
CA ARG A 58 -9.81 -7.27 -1.26
C ARG A 58 -8.74 -8.02 -0.44
N SER A 59 -7.49 -8.05 -0.89
CA SER A 59 -6.37 -8.62 -0.14
C SER A 59 -5.83 -7.65 0.91
N GLY A 60 -6.18 -6.37 0.82
CA GLY A 60 -5.79 -5.35 1.78
C GLY A 60 -6.40 -3.99 1.45
N ALA A 61 -6.05 -3.00 2.26
CA ALA A 61 -6.49 -1.63 2.08
C ALA A 61 -5.40 -0.68 2.59
N GLY A 62 -4.58 -0.17 1.68
CA GLY A 62 -3.54 0.80 1.99
C GLY A 62 -4.06 2.24 1.95
N PHE A 63 -3.66 3.05 2.94
CA PHE A 63 -4.02 4.45 3.08
C PHE A 63 -2.78 5.33 3.22
N ALA A 64 -2.82 6.49 2.57
CA ALA A 64 -1.96 7.60 2.89
C ALA A 64 -2.49 8.29 4.16
N VAL A 65 -1.61 8.53 5.12
CA VAL A 65 -1.85 9.37 6.29
C VAL A 65 -1.33 10.76 5.93
N VAL A 66 -2.20 11.76 5.88
CA VAL A 66 -1.83 13.12 5.48
C VAL A 66 -2.27 14.17 6.49
N ASP A 67 -1.53 15.28 6.53
CA ASP A 67 -1.92 16.46 7.28
C ASP A 67 -3.26 17.00 6.72
N PRO A 68 -4.30 17.20 7.56
CA PRO A 68 -5.55 17.80 7.13
C PRO A 68 -5.41 19.24 6.61
N ALA A 69 -4.42 20.00 7.09
CA ALA A 69 -4.26 21.42 6.76
C ALA A 69 -3.47 21.65 5.47
N GLY A 70 -2.37 20.91 5.27
CA GLY A 70 -1.48 21.07 4.11
C GLY A 70 -1.48 19.91 3.11
N GLY A 71 -2.12 18.78 3.42
CA GLY A 71 -2.13 17.59 2.56
C GLY A 71 -0.78 16.87 2.45
N GLY A 72 0.23 17.31 3.20
CA GLY A 72 1.56 16.69 3.26
C GLY A 72 1.48 15.24 3.75
N LEU A 73 2.29 14.35 3.16
CA LEU A 73 2.35 12.96 3.55
C LEU A 73 3.04 12.81 4.91
N LEU A 74 2.32 12.24 5.87
CA LEU A 74 2.84 11.96 7.22
C LEU A 74 3.21 10.49 7.39
N GLY A 75 2.64 9.61 6.58
CA GLY A 75 2.98 8.19 6.60
C GLY A 75 2.01 7.31 5.82
N ALA A 76 2.13 6.01 6.07
CA ALA A 76 1.35 4.95 5.44
C ALA A 76 0.76 4.04 6.52
N CYS A 77 -0.51 3.65 6.37
CA CYS A 77 -1.10 2.59 7.18
C CYS A 77 -2.04 1.74 6.34
N GLY A 78 -2.40 0.54 6.79
CA GLY A 78 -3.33 -0.27 6.03
C GLY A 78 -3.81 -1.52 6.75
N LEU A 79 -4.86 -2.09 6.17
CA LEU A 79 -5.38 -3.40 6.56
C LEU A 79 -4.78 -4.46 5.64
N ILE A 80 -4.53 -5.65 6.20
CA ILE A 80 -4.04 -6.81 5.48
C ILE A 80 -5.06 -7.94 5.69
N GLY A 81 -5.48 -8.59 4.59
CA GLY A 81 -6.36 -9.75 4.66
C GLY A 81 -5.67 -10.90 5.39
N THR A 82 -6.20 -11.30 6.54
CA THR A 82 -5.61 -12.34 7.40
C THR A 82 -6.05 -13.76 7.07
N ARG A 83 -7.02 -13.91 6.15
CA ARG A 83 -7.59 -15.20 5.80
C ARG A 83 -7.07 -15.62 4.43
N ALA A 84 -6.19 -16.63 4.40
CA ALA A 84 -5.97 -17.38 3.17
C ALA A 84 -7.33 -17.98 2.78
N SER A 85 -7.87 -17.56 1.63
CA SER A 85 -8.98 -18.31 1.04
C SER A 85 -8.50 -19.75 0.90
N PRO A 86 -9.22 -20.77 1.40
CA PRO A 86 -8.83 -22.14 1.14
C PRO A 86 -8.79 -22.29 -0.37
N SER A 87 -7.60 -22.56 -0.91
CA SER A 87 -7.37 -22.88 -2.32
C SER A 87 -8.55 -23.69 -2.82
N ALA A 88 -9.28 -23.19 -3.81
CA ALA A 88 -10.28 -23.98 -4.52
C ALA A 88 -9.55 -25.24 -4.97
N ARG A 89 -9.92 -26.40 -4.41
CA ARG A 89 -9.43 -27.68 -4.91
C ARG A 89 -9.80 -27.72 -6.40
N PRO A 90 -8.89 -28.05 -7.32
CA PRO A 90 -9.31 -28.32 -8.69
C PRO A 90 -10.38 -29.43 -8.62
N SER A 91 -11.55 -29.13 -9.17
CA SER A 91 -12.60 -30.12 -9.38
C SER A 91 -12.03 -31.16 -10.34
N SER A 92 -11.53 -32.26 -9.81
CA SER A 92 -11.26 -33.47 -10.57
C SER A 92 -12.60 -34.15 -10.83
N ALA A 93 -13.32 -33.64 -11.83
CA ALA A 93 -14.27 -34.44 -12.57
C ALA A 93 -13.51 -35.34 -13.55
N ALA A 94 -14.00 -36.57 -13.69
CA ALA A 94 -13.62 -37.60 -14.65
C ALA A 94 -12.33 -38.40 -14.35
N ASN A 95 -12.52 -39.63 -13.86
CA ASN A 95 -12.19 -40.78 -14.69
C ASN A 95 -13.13 -41.96 -14.38
N SER A 96 -13.37 -42.70 -15.46
CA SER A 96 -14.48 -43.61 -15.78
C SER A 96 -14.75 -44.78 -14.85
#